data_AF-A0A6G3MJ18-F1
#
_entry.id   AF-A0A6G3MJ18-F1
#
_cell.length_a   1.000
_cell.length_b   1.000
_cell.length_c   1.000
_cell.angle_alpha   90.00
_cell.angle_beta   90.00
_cell.angle_gamma   90.00
#
_symmetry.space_group_name_H-M   'P 1'
#
loop_
_entity.id
_entity.type
_entity.pdbx_description
1 polymer ?
#
loop_
_entity_poly.entity_id
_entity_poly.type
_entity_poly.pdbx_seq_one_letter_code
_entity_poly.pdbx_strand_id
1 'polypeptide(L)'
;MDILNCAISDEKALEHFKYVICKRCLKTLTNINKSHELSTKARAFIDGIYNPPTLTISAKRINIDTKITHSKFQITDFIFDQDNVIKKISTISNVENYALNYYSNKFKFERGLFAEGAPFLTLYGLFLWDITYTDIQNVFFTQYQIKPSDYYTSKFYFERENLIIDRFNVL
;
A
#
# COMPACT_ATOMS: atom_id res chain seq x y z
N MET A 1 -0.60 -30.89 -5.07
CA MET A 1 0.23 -30.28 -6.13
C MET A 1 -0.65 -29.70 -7.23
N ASP A 2 -1.75 -30.38 -7.58
CA ASP A 2 -2.69 -29.92 -8.62
C ASP A 2 -3.37 -28.58 -8.28
N ILE A 3 -3.78 -28.38 -7.03
CA ILE A 3 -4.34 -27.09 -6.57
C ILE A 3 -3.36 -25.92 -6.78
N LEU A 4 -2.05 -26.15 -6.57
CA LEU A 4 -1.03 -25.12 -6.77
C LEU A 4 -0.82 -24.84 -8.27
N ASN A 5 -0.86 -25.88 -9.10
CA ASN A 5 -0.70 -25.74 -10.55
C ASN A 5 -1.90 -24.99 -11.17
N CYS A 6 -3.12 -25.33 -10.75
CA CYS A 6 -4.33 -24.63 -11.17
C CYS A 6 -4.29 -23.15 -10.73
N ALA A 7 -3.91 -22.87 -9.48
CA ALA A 7 -3.92 -21.50 -8.97
C ALA A 7 -2.83 -20.60 -9.58
N ILE A 8 -1.67 -21.15 -9.94
CA ILE A 8 -0.63 -20.39 -10.67
C ILE A 8 -1.09 -20.08 -12.10
N SER A 9 -1.83 -21.00 -12.71
CA SER A 9 -2.30 -20.90 -14.10
C SER A 9 -3.60 -20.09 -14.25
N ASP A 10 -4.25 -19.70 -13.14
CA ASP A 10 -5.50 -18.94 -13.16
C ASP A 10 -5.24 -17.48 -13.54
N GLU A 11 -5.74 -17.06 -14.70
CA GLU A 11 -5.64 -15.69 -15.18
C GLU A 11 -6.44 -14.71 -14.31
N LYS A 12 -7.52 -15.16 -13.66
CA LYS A 12 -8.35 -14.32 -12.80
C LYS A 12 -7.74 -14.06 -11.43
N ALA A 13 -6.75 -14.86 -11.02
CA ALA A 13 -6.09 -14.69 -9.75
C ALA A 13 -5.21 -13.44 -9.77
N LEU A 14 -5.47 -12.53 -8.81
CA LEU A 14 -4.66 -11.32 -8.63
C LEU A 14 -3.22 -11.66 -8.27
N GLU A 15 -2.29 -10.82 -8.69
CA GLU A 15 -0.85 -11.05 -8.57
C GLU A 15 -0.40 -11.29 -7.13
N HIS A 16 -0.98 -10.58 -6.16
CA HIS A 16 -0.64 -10.76 -4.75
C HIS A 16 -1.07 -12.14 -4.20
N PHE A 17 -2.19 -12.71 -4.67
CA PHE A 17 -2.57 -14.08 -4.33
C PHE A 17 -1.60 -15.08 -4.99
N LYS A 18 -1.25 -14.86 -6.26
CA LYS A 18 -0.23 -15.67 -6.96
C LYS A 18 1.09 -15.67 -6.19
N TYR A 19 1.53 -14.52 -5.68
CA TYR A 19 2.73 -14.41 -4.86
C TYR A 19 2.69 -15.27 -3.59
N VAL A 20 1.61 -15.20 -2.82
CA VAL A 20 1.44 -16.00 -1.59
C VAL A 20 1.47 -17.49 -1.91
N ILE A 21 0.81 -17.89 -3.00
CA ILE A 21 0.75 -19.28 -3.46
C ILE A 21 2.14 -19.76 -3.90
N CYS A 22 2.86 -18.98 -4.70
CA CYS A 22 4.23 -19.27 -5.12
C CYS A 22 5.18 -19.39 -3.92
N LYS A 23 5.09 -18.48 -2.92
CA LYS A 23 5.88 -18.58 -1.69
C LYS A 23 5.60 -19.87 -0.93
N ARG A 24 4.33 -20.25 -0.79
CA ARG A 24 3.94 -21.48 -0.11
C ARG A 24 4.39 -22.72 -0.90
N CYS A 25 4.27 -22.69 -2.23
CA CYS A 25 4.77 -23.72 -3.14
C CYS A 25 6.27 -23.96 -2.92
N LEU A 26 7.08 -22.89 -2.93
CA LEU A 26 8.51 -23.00 -2.68
C LEU A 26 8.81 -23.59 -1.31
N LYS A 27 8.15 -23.12 -0.24
CA LYS A 27 8.37 -23.63 1.13
C LYS A 27 8.01 -25.11 1.28
N THR A 28 6.96 -25.58 0.60
CA THR A 28 6.57 -26.99 0.64
C THR A 28 7.50 -27.85 -0.20
N LEU A 29 7.86 -27.41 -1.40
CA LEU A 29 8.71 -28.17 -2.32
C LEU A 29 10.16 -28.21 -1.89
N THR A 30 10.67 -27.22 -1.17
CA THR A 30 12.02 -27.29 -0.58
C THR A 30 12.18 -28.49 0.36
N ASN A 31 11.10 -28.92 1.01
CA ASN A 31 11.13 -30.04 1.96
C ASN A 31 10.91 -31.40 1.29
N ILE A 32 10.33 -31.43 0.08
CA ILE A 32 9.91 -32.67 -0.59
C ILE A 32 10.76 -32.94 -1.82
N ASN A 33 10.81 -31.99 -2.77
CA ASN A 33 11.56 -32.11 -4.00
C ASN A 33 11.86 -30.72 -4.60
N LYS A 34 13.12 -30.28 -4.47
CA LYS A 34 13.57 -28.94 -4.86
C LYS A 34 13.59 -28.71 -6.37
N SER A 35 13.75 -29.77 -7.18
CA SER A 35 13.86 -29.71 -8.65
C SER A 35 12.53 -29.87 -9.39
N HIS A 36 11.41 -29.91 -8.66
CA HIS A 36 10.08 -30.02 -9.27
C HIS A 36 9.77 -28.81 -10.17
N GLU A 37 9.11 -29.02 -11.32
CA GLU A 37 8.77 -27.98 -12.29
C GLU A 37 8.06 -26.76 -11.68
N LEU A 38 7.06 -27.00 -10.84
CA LEU A 38 6.35 -25.97 -10.07
C LEU A 38 7.26 -25.11 -9.18
N SER A 39 8.36 -25.65 -8.65
CA SER A 39 9.36 -24.89 -7.88
C SER A 39 10.07 -23.89 -8.80
N THR A 40 10.44 -24.31 -10.00
CA THR A 40 11.05 -23.45 -11.01
C THR A 40 10.10 -22.34 -11.46
N LYS A 41 8.83 -22.68 -11.78
CA LYS A 41 7.82 -21.68 -12.16
C LYS A 41 7.55 -20.67 -11.04
N ALA A 42 7.39 -21.13 -9.80
CA ALA A 42 7.15 -20.26 -8.66
C ALA A 42 8.34 -19.32 -8.37
N ARG A 43 9.57 -19.82 -8.54
CA ARG A 43 10.79 -19.01 -8.37
C ARG A 43 10.90 -17.96 -9.47
N ALA A 44 10.70 -18.34 -10.74
CA ALA A 44 10.70 -17.40 -11.86
C ALA A 44 9.66 -16.27 -11.69
N PHE A 45 8.45 -16.60 -11.21
CA PHE A 45 7.43 -15.59 -10.90
C PHE A 45 7.90 -14.61 -9.81
N ILE A 46 8.43 -15.12 -8.69
CA ILE A 46 8.87 -14.27 -7.56
C ILE A 46 10.09 -13.42 -7.95
N ASP A 47 11.04 -13.98 -8.68
CA ASP A 47 12.25 -13.27 -9.12
C ASP A 47 11.93 -12.18 -10.16
N GLY A 48 10.80 -12.31 -10.87
CA GLY A 48 10.28 -11.27 -11.76
C GLY A 48 9.63 -10.09 -11.04
N ILE A 49 9.31 -10.22 -9.75
CA ILE A 49 8.71 -9.14 -8.96
C ILE A 49 9.81 -8.18 -8.52
N TYR A 50 9.60 -6.89 -8.77
CA TYR A 50 10.51 -5.85 -8.33
C TYR A 50 10.70 -5.87 -6.81
N ASN A 51 11.96 -5.96 -6.37
CA ASN A 51 12.31 -5.87 -4.97
C ASN A 51 12.73 -4.42 -4.62
N PRO A 52 11.93 -3.68 -3.84
CA PRO A 52 12.23 -2.29 -3.54
C PRO A 52 13.45 -2.18 -2.61
N PRO A 53 14.22 -1.07 -2.70
CA PRO A 53 15.34 -0.83 -1.80
C PRO A 53 14.84 -0.70 -0.36
N THR A 54 15.57 -1.30 0.57
CA THR A 54 15.23 -1.28 2.00
C THR A 54 16.15 -0.36 2.76
N LEU A 55 15.58 0.40 3.70
CA LEU A 55 16.29 1.28 4.61
C LEU A 55 15.90 0.93 6.04
N THR A 56 16.90 0.70 6.89
CA THR A 56 16.69 0.42 8.32
C THR A 56 17.04 1.64 9.15
N ILE A 57 16.11 2.06 9.99
CA ILE A 57 16.29 3.16 10.96
C ILE A 57 16.19 2.63 12.38
N SER A 58 17.15 3.01 13.23
CA SER A 58 17.17 2.63 14.65
C SER A 58 16.41 3.66 15.47
N ALA A 59 15.63 3.19 16.45
CA ALA A 59 14.81 4.03 17.31
C ALA A 59 14.77 3.49 18.74
N LYS A 60 14.72 4.38 19.73
CA LYS A 60 14.51 3.98 21.13
C LYS A 60 13.02 3.69 21.34
N ARG A 61 12.70 2.41 21.56
CA ARG A 61 11.35 1.97 21.92
C ARG A 61 11.05 2.33 23.37
N ILE A 62 9.83 2.82 23.61
CA ILE A 62 9.31 3.06 24.96
C ILE A 62 8.46 1.87 25.36
N ASN A 63 8.79 1.24 26.49
CA ASN A 63 7.94 0.24 27.12
C ASN A 63 6.87 1.00 27.92
N ILE A 64 5.62 0.89 27.49
CA ILE A 64 4.48 1.48 28.19
C ILE A 64 3.71 0.30 28.80
N ASP A 65 3.52 0.29 30.12
CA ASP A 65 2.85 -0.80 30.88
C ASP A 65 1.34 -0.93 30.61
N THR A 66 0.85 -0.24 29.59
CA THR A 66 -0.55 -0.27 29.17
C THR A 66 -0.76 -1.34 28.09
N LYS A 67 -1.99 -1.86 27.97
CA LYS A 67 -2.47 -2.77 26.90
C LYS A 67 -2.45 -2.14 25.49
N ILE A 68 -1.46 -1.32 25.15
CA ILE A 68 -1.30 -0.71 23.83
C ILE A 68 -0.64 -1.75 22.92
N THR A 69 -1.32 -2.05 21.81
CA THR A 69 -0.92 -3.04 20.81
C THR A 69 0.21 -2.57 19.90
N HIS A 70 0.41 -1.25 19.77
CA HIS A 70 1.37 -0.66 18.82
C HIS A 70 2.62 -0.12 19.52
N SER A 71 3.80 -0.43 18.96
CA SER A 71 5.08 0.10 19.42
C SER A 71 5.14 1.62 19.37
N LYS A 72 5.64 2.23 20.45
CA LYS A 72 5.87 3.67 20.56
C LYS A 72 7.36 3.98 20.64
N PHE A 73 7.76 5.08 20.03
CA PHE A 73 9.16 5.49 19.89
C PHE A 73 9.36 6.89 20.44
N GLN A 74 10.55 7.13 20.98
CA GLN A 74 10.96 8.43 21.45
C GLN A 74 11.62 9.19 20.29
N ILE A 75 11.01 10.31 19.88
CA ILE A 75 11.64 11.31 19.00
C ILE A 75 12.30 12.35 19.90
N THR A 76 13.53 12.74 19.57
CA THR A 76 14.25 13.81 20.25
C THR A 76 14.61 14.88 19.23
N ASP A 77 14.03 16.06 19.39
CA ASP A 77 14.31 17.22 18.55
C ASP A 77 14.89 18.36 19.40
N PHE A 78 15.55 19.31 18.74
CA PHE A 78 16.10 20.50 19.37
C PHE A 78 15.41 21.72 18.79
N ILE A 79 14.80 22.54 19.64
CA ILE A 79 14.15 23.79 19.24
C ILE A 79 14.86 24.97 19.89
N PHE A 80 14.70 26.16 19.31
CA PHE A 80 15.09 27.42 19.94
C PHE A 80 13.91 27.97 20.74
N ASP A 81 14.17 28.38 21.97
CA ASP A 81 13.21 29.15 22.77
C ASP A 81 13.19 30.63 22.34
N GLN A 82 12.26 31.42 22.87
CA GLN A 82 12.12 32.86 22.60
C GLN A 82 13.41 33.65 22.86
N ASP A 83 14.26 33.15 23.77
CA ASP A 83 15.56 33.73 24.12
C ASP A 83 16.74 33.14 23.30
N ASN A 84 16.48 32.46 22.17
CA ASN A 84 17.49 31.76 21.35
C ASN A 84 18.29 30.66 22.07
N VAL A 85 17.75 30.11 23.16
CA VAL A 85 18.37 28.99 23.89
C VAL A 85 17.93 27.66 23.26
N ILE A 86 18.89 26.74 23.04
CA ILE A 86 18.61 25.40 22.50
C ILE A 86 17.94 24.54 23.59
N LYS A 87 16.69 24.14 23.36
CA LYS A 87 15.92 23.26 24.22
C LYS A 87 15.72 21.90 23.55
N LYS A 88 16.05 20.83 24.28
CA LYS A 88 15.77 19.45 23.88
C LYS A 88 14.32 19.11 24.17
N ILE A 89 13.55 18.73 23.15
CA ILE A 89 12.20 18.21 23.28
C ILE A 89 12.21 16.70 23.01
N SER A 90 11.46 15.97 23.81
CA SER A 90 11.24 14.54 23.61
C SER A 90 9.75 14.27 23.46
N THR A 91 9.36 13.75 22.30
CA THR A 91 7.97 13.42 21.98
C THR A 91 7.81 11.93 21.76
N ILE A 92 6.67 11.37 22.16
CA ILE A 92 6.34 9.97 21.93
C ILE A 92 5.54 9.84 20.64
N SER A 93 5.97 8.99 19.71
CA SER A 93 5.33 8.81 18.41
C SER A 93 5.09 7.33 18.06
N ASN A 94 4.28 7.08 17.03
CA ASN A 94 4.23 5.79 16.34
C ASN A 94 5.43 5.63 15.39
N VAL A 95 5.53 4.47 14.73
CA VAL A 95 6.64 4.16 13.83
C VAL A 95 6.64 5.07 12.60
N GLU A 96 5.47 5.46 12.12
CA GLU A 96 5.32 6.22 10.89
C GLU A 96 5.71 7.68 11.07
N ASN A 97 5.30 8.32 12.18
CA ASN A 97 5.78 9.67 12.50
C ASN A 97 7.26 9.70 12.85
N TYR A 98 7.80 8.61 13.42
CA TYR A 98 9.25 8.49 13.62
C TYR A 98 9.98 8.44 12.28
N ALA A 99 9.47 7.67 11.31
CA ALA A 99 10.01 7.62 9.96
C ALA A 99 9.91 9.00 9.26
N LEU A 100 8.78 9.71 9.36
CA LEU A 100 8.64 11.07 8.82
C LEU A 100 9.66 12.04 9.40
N ASN A 101 9.87 12.03 10.72
CA ASN A 101 10.90 12.86 11.37
C ASN A 101 12.31 12.50 10.85
N TYR A 102 12.62 11.21 10.70
CA TYR A 102 13.89 10.77 10.09
C TYR A 102 14.05 11.31 8.67
N TYR A 103 13.03 11.20 7.82
CA TYR A 103 13.09 11.69 6.43
C TYR A 103 13.25 13.21 6.35
N SER A 104 12.51 13.95 7.18
CA SER A 104 12.64 15.40 7.30
C SER A 104 14.05 15.80 7.75
N ASN A 105 14.57 15.19 8.82
CA ASN A 105 15.85 15.56 9.39
C ASN A 105 17.04 15.18 8.48
N LYS A 106 17.00 13.97 7.89
CA LYS A 106 18.09 13.40 7.10
C LYS A 106 18.12 13.92 5.66
N PHE A 107 16.96 14.04 5.01
CA PHE A 107 16.85 14.40 3.59
C PHE A 107 16.26 15.79 3.34
N LYS A 108 15.92 16.53 4.40
CA LYS A 108 15.34 17.89 4.31
C LYS A 108 14.01 17.93 3.55
N PHE A 109 13.24 16.85 3.64
CA PHE A 109 11.88 16.84 3.14
C PHE A 109 10.97 17.62 4.10
N GLU A 110 10.59 18.83 3.69
CA GLU A 110 9.79 19.75 4.50
C GLU A 110 8.36 19.27 4.73
N ARG A 111 7.84 18.42 3.84
CA ARG A 111 6.46 17.93 3.86
C ARG A 111 6.42 16.42 3.73
N GLY A 112 5.61 15.78 4.55
CA GLY A 112 5.32 14.36 4.49
C GLY A 112 3.97 14.07 5.14
N LEU A 113 3.27 13.06 4.62
CA LEU A 113 1.95 12.68 5.08
C LEU A 113 1.95 11.17 5.32
N PHE A 114 1.55 10.75 6.51
CA PHE A 114 1.21 9.36 6.78
C PHE A 114 -0.31 9.19 6.71
N ALA A 115 -0.79 8.63 5.59
CA ALA A 115 -2.21 8.37 5.37
C ALA A 115 -2.47 7.11 4.52
N GLU A 116 -1.48 6.22 4.43
CA GLU A 116 -1.57 4.96 3.67
C GLU A 116 -2.10 5.18 2.24
N GLY A 117 -3.20 4.50 1.87
CA GLY A 117 -3.83 4.63 0.56
C GLY A 117 -4.77 5.82 0.41
N ALA A 118 -5.11 6.54 1.50
CA ALA A 118 -6.09 7.62 1.45
C ALA A 118 -5.71 8.78 0.52
N PRO A 119 -4.43 9.23 0.40
CA PRO A 119 -4.05 10.27 -0.54
C PRO A 119 -4.38 9.88 -1.99
N PHE A 120 -4.07 8.64 -2.38
CA PHE A 120 -4.34 8.16 -3.73
C PHE A 120 -5.84 7.98 -4.00
N LEU A 121 -6.61 7.48 -3.03
CA LEU A 121 -8.07 7.39 -3.14
C LEU A 121 -8.73 8.77 -3.22
N THR A 122 -8.19 9.75 -2.50
CA THR A 122 -8.66 11.14 -2.54
C THR A 122 -8.36 11.77 -3.89
N LEU A 123 -7.13 11.62 -4.39
CA LEU A 123 -6.75 12.10 -5.73
C LEU A 123 -7.58 11.41 -6.82
N TYR A 124 -7.78 10.10 -6.73
CA TYR A 124 -8.68 9.36 -7.61
C TYR A 124 -10.08 9.99 -7.60
N GLY A 125 -10.65 10.21 -6.42
CA GLY A 125 -11.99 10.78 -6.28
C GLY A 125 -12.07 12.18 -6.85
N LEU A 126 -11.06 13.02 -6.62
CA LEU A 126 -11.00 14.38 -7.16
C LEU A 126 -10.84 14.41 -8.68
N PHE A 127 -9.99 13.54 -9.23
CA PHE A 127 -9.69 13.52 -10.67
C PHE A 127 -10.69 12.73 -11.50
N LEU A 128 -11.54 11.89 -10.90
CA LEU A 128 -12.49 11.06 -11.64
C LEU A 128 -13.93 11.21 -11.13
N TRP A 129 -14.24 12.25 -10.36
CA TRP A 129 -15.56 12.44 -9.75
C TRP A 129 -16.68 12.43 -10.80
N ASP A 130 -16.57 13.31 -11.80
CA ASP A 130 -17.56 13.47 -12.87
C ASP A 130 -17.71 12.22 -13.75
N ILE A 131 -16.63 11.46 -13.92
CA ILE A 131 -16.65 10.18 -14.65
C ILE A 131 -17.32 9.08 -13.80
N THR A 132 -16.98 9.02 -12.51
CA THR A 132 -17.55 8.06 -11.56
C THR A 132 -19.07 8.20 -11.47
N TYR A 133 -19.57 9.43 -11.46
CA TYR A 133 -20.99 9.77 -11.38
C TYR A 133 -21.63 10.10 -12.74
N THR A 134 -21.02 9.67 -13.85
CA THR A 134 -21.63 9.80 -15.17
C THR A 134 -22.89 8.93 -15.29
N ASP A 135 -23.79 9.32 -16.19
CA ASP A 135 -25.08 8.64 -16.37
C ASP A 135 -24.89 7.30 -17.10
N ILE A 136 -24.78 6.21 -16.33
CA ILE A 136 -24.71 4.83 -16.82
C ILE A 136 -26.01 4.11 -16.42
N GLN A 137 -26.53 3.30 -17.33
CA GLN A 137 -27.76 2.56 -17.09
C GLN A 137 -27.59 1.55 -15.94
N ASN A 138 -28.58 1.47 -15.05
CA ASN A 138 -28.66 0.46 -13.97
C ASN A 138 -27.51 0.48 -12.93
N VAL A 139 -26.84 1.62 -12.73
CA VAL A 139 -25.82 1.73 -11.66
C VAL A 139 -26.25 2.59 -10.47
N PHE A 140 -27.22 3.49 -10.66
CA PHE A 140 -27.84 4.29 -9.61
C PHE A 140 -29.34 3.97 -9.53
N PHE A 141 -29.76 3.43 -8.38
CA PHE A 141 -31.13 3.03 -8.05
C PHE A 141 -31.77 3.96 -7.01
N THR A 142 -30.97 4.71 -6.24
CA THR A 142 -31.45 5.63 -5.20
C THR A 142 -30.59 6.89 -5.09
N GLN A 143 -31.18 7.98 -4.60
CA GLN A 143 -30.48 9.26 -4.35
C GLN A 143 -29.45 9.22 -3.20
N TYR A 144 -29.41 8.14 -2.42
CA TYR A 144 -28.52 8.01 -1.25
C TYR A 144 -27.27 7.18 -1.53
N GLN A 145 -27.04 6.77 -2.78
CA GLN A 145 -25.85 6.00 -3.14
C GLN A 145 -24.59 6.86 -3.09
N ILE A 146 -23.62 6.40 -2.30
CA ILE A 146 -22.29 7.02 -2.17
C ILE A 146 -21.32 6.63 -3.30
N LYS A 147 -21.76 5.75 -4.22
CA LYS A 147 -21.01 5.26 -5.39
C LYS A 147 -21.95 4.45 -6.32
N PRO A 148 -21.60 4.29 -7.61
CA PRO A 148 -22.36 3.42 -8.50
C PRO A 148 -22.24 1.94 -8.08
N SER A 149 -23.24 1.13 -8.41
CA SER A 149 -23.29 -0.28 -8.00
C SER A 149 -22.20 -1.15 -8.64
N ASP A 150 -21.66 -0.73 -9.78
CA ASP A 150 -20.59 -1.40 -10.53
C ASP A 150 -19.17 -1.05 -10.05
N TYR A 151 -19.01 -0.12 -9.11
CA TYR A 151 -17.73 0.51 -8.74
C TYR A 151 -16.57 -0.45 -8.40
N TYR A 152 -16.86 -1.64 -7.85
CA TYR A 152 -15.84 -2.66 -7.55
C TYR A 152 -15.86 -3.85 -8.50
N THR A 153 -16.33 -3.62 -9.73
CA THR A 153 -16.41 -4.64 -10.77
C THR A 153 -15.63 -4.18 -12.00
N SER A 154 -15.24 -5.13 -12.84
CA SER A 154 -14.60 -4.81 -14.12
C SER A 154 -15.47 -3.94 -15.03
N LYS A 155 -16.80 -4.01 -14.88
CA LYS A 155 -17.74 -3.20 -15.66
C LYS A 155 -17.56 -1.70 -15.45
N PHE A 156 -17.18 -1.26 -14.26
CA PHE A 156 -16.97 0.17 -13.99
C PHE A 156 -15.98 0.80 -14.98
N TYR A 157 -14.87 0.10 -15.24
CA TYR A 157 -13.87 0.53 -16.20
C TYR A 157 -14.42 0.46 -17.63
N PHE A 158 -14.97 -0.68 -18.05
CA PHE A 158 -15.40 -0.87 -19.45
C PHE A 158 -16.53 0.06 -19.87
N GLU A 159 -17.49 0.37 -18.99
CA GLU A 159 -18.57 1.31 -19.29
C GLU A 159 -18.10 2.77 -19.37
N ARG A 160 -16.90 3.08 -18.87
CA ARG A 160 -16.33 4.44 -18.79
C ARG A 160 -14.96 4.56 -19.44
N GLU A 161 -14.53 3.57 -20.21
CA GLU A 161 -13.15 3.43 -20.67
C GLU A 161 -12.68 4.65 -21.44
N ASN A 162 -13.47 5.09 -22.43
CA ASN A 162 -13.15 6.27 -23.23
C ASN A 162 -12.99 7.53 -22.36
N LEU A 163 -13.90 7.76 -21.42
CA LEU A 163 -13.85 8.93 -20.53
C LEU A 163 -12.62 8.88 -19.61
N ILE A 164 -12.28 7.70 -19.09
CA ILE A 164 -11.10 7.49 -18.24
C ILE A 164 -9.82 7.76 -19.02
N ILE A 165 -9.71 7.21 -20.24
CA ILE A 165 -8.55 7.41 -21.12
C ILE A 165 -8.42 8.89 -21.48
N ASP A 166 -9.51 9.55 -21.87
CA ASP A 166 -9.51 10.97 -22.20
C ASP A 166 -9.06 11.84 -21.02
N ARG A 167 -9.52 11.52 -19.80
CA ARG A 167 -9.07 12.20 -18.58
C ARG A 167 -7.58 12.00 -18.32
N PHE A 168 -7.05 10.79 -18.49
CA PHE A 168 -5.62 10.54 -18.29
C PHE A 168 -4.73 11.15 -19.36
N ASN A 169 -5.24 11.42 -20.56
CA ASN A 169 -4.49 12.11 -21.61
C ASN A 169 -4.26 13.60 -21.33
N VAL A 170 -5.04 14.20 -20.42
CA VAL A 170 -4.95 15.62 -20.06
C VAL A 170 -4.41 15.89 -18.65
N LEU A 171 -4.15 14.83 -17.87
CA LEU A 171 -3.49 14.89 -16.57
C LEU A 171 -1.98 14.73 -16.72
#